data_AF-A0A2V9SQE6-F1
#
_entry.id   AF-A0A2V9SQE6-F1
#
_cell.length_a   1.000
_cell.length_b   1.000
_cell.length_c   1.000
_cell.angle_alpha   90.00
_cell.angle_beta   90.00
_cell.angle_gamma   90.00
#
_symmetry.space_group_name_H-M   'P 1'
#
loop_
_entity.id
_entity.type
_entity.pdbx_description
1 polymer ?
#
loop_
_entity_poly.entity_id
_entity_poly.type
_entity_poly.pdbx_seq_one_letter_code
_entity_poly.pdbx_strand_id
1 'polypeptide(L)'
;AGIKIIYAVIGFEGRALRAEVAPLIPSSIKVCWIDNPEWRKRNGISVLAAAPHVTGPFLLTMGDHLFEQSIVDLLLREAKPDQLNVAVDKKLDSIFDLADAMKVQMRGDQVVAIGKDLPNYNAIDTGMFVCPRDFFSYIERAKSRSGGSDCTLADGVRAMAEDGLVRGIDIGDAWWQDVDTPQMLRAAEEKLRVLAKN
;
A
#
# COMPACT_ATOMS: atom_id res chain seq x y z
N ALA A 1 -0.24 -16.13 2.09
CA ALA A 1 -1.43 -15.29 1.79
C ALA A 1 -2.74 -16.01 1.40
N GLY A 2 -2.76 -17.02 0.50
CA GLY A 2 -4.02 -17.71 0.13
C GLY A 2 -4.98 -16.94 -0.80
N ILE A 3 -4.56 -15.75 -1.27
CA ILE A 3 -5.32 -14.90 -2.20
C ILE A 3 -5.52 -15.63 -3.53
N LYS A 4 -6.75 -15.61 -4.06
CA LYS A 4 -7.12 -16.22 -5.35
C LYS A 4 -7.62 -15.22 -6.38
N ILE A 5 -7.99 -14.02 -5.95
CA ILE A 5 -8.51 -12.96 -6.81
C ILE A 5 -7.71 -11.69 -6.54
N ILE A 6 -7.19 -11.08 -7.60
CA ILE A 6 -6.49 -9.78 -7.55
C ILE A 6 -7.26 -8.81 -8.44
N TYR A 7 -7.59 -7.64 -7.91
CA TYR A 7 -8.10 -6.52 -8.69
C TYR A 7 -6.94 -5.58 -9.02
N ALA A 8 -6.45 -5.64 -10.25
CA ALA A 8 -5.31 -4.86 -10.71
C ALA A 8 -5.81 -3.58 -11.38
N VAL A 9 -5.66 -2.45 -10.69
CA VAL A 9 -5.99 -1.13 -11.24
C VAL A 9 -4.82 -0.64 -12.08
N ILE A 10 -5.05 -0.40 -13.37
CA ILE A 10 -4.04 -0.01 -14.36
C ILE A 10 -4.40 1.30 -15.03
N GLY A 11 -3.40 2.07 -15.44
CA GLY A 11 -3.58 3.42 -16.00
C GLY A 11 -2.77 3.62 -17.27
N PHE A 12 -1.81 4.55 -17.21
CA PHE A 12 -0.86 4.79 -18.29
C PHE A 12 -0.24 3.48 -18.79
N GLU A 13 -0.24 3.30 -20.12
CA GLU A 13 0.26 2.09 -20.80
C GLU A 13 -0.31 0.74 -20.29
N GLY A 14 -1.49 0.75 -19.67
CA GLY A 14 -2.09 -0.44 -19.07
C GLY A 14 -2.23 -1.64 -20.02
N ARG A 15 -2.41 -1.41 -21.32
CA ARG A 15 -2.42 -2.49 -22.33
C ARG A 15 -1.07 -3.21 -22.44
N ALA A 16 0.03 -2.44 -22.49
CA ALA A 16 1.37 -3.01 -22.58
C ALA A 16 1.71 -3.74 -21.29
N LEU A 17 1.47 -3.12 -20.13
CA LEU A 17 1.63 -3.75 -18.82
C LEU A 17 0.86 -5.08 -18.72
N ARG A 18 -0.42 -5.08 -19.11
CA ARG A 18 -1.24 -6.30 -19.11
C ARG A 18 -0.67 -7.38 -20.02
N ALA A 19 -0.15 -7.04 -21.20
CA ALA A 19 0.42 -8.00 -22.12
C ALA A 19 1.68 -8.68 -21.55
N GLU A 20 2.54 -7.92 -20.87
CA GLU A 20 3.77 -8.43 -20.26
C GLU A 20 3.52 -9.20 -18.95
N VAL A 21 2.56 -8.76 -18.14
CA VAL A 21 2.26 -9.39 -16.85
C VAL A 21 1.39 -10.64 -17.01
N ALA A 22 0.48 -10.68 -17.99
CA ALA A 22 -0.46 -11.80 -18.13
C ALA A 22 0.18 -13.20 -18.20
N PRO A 23 1.28 -13.42 -18.92
CA PRO A 23 1.99 -14.70 -18.95
C PRO A 23 2.61 -15.12 -17.61
N LEU A 24 2.87 -14.16 -16.70
CA LEU A 24 3.49 -14.39 -15.40
C LEU A 24 2.47 -14.79 -14.32
N ILE A 25 1.17 -14.63 -14.59
CA ILE A 25 0.11 -14.91 -13.62
C ILE A 25 -0.05 -16.42 -13.46
N PRO A 26 0.09 -16.98 -12.24
CA PRO A 26 -0.17 -18.39 -12.01
C PRO A 26 -1.64 -18.75 -12.31
N SER A 27 -1.88 -19.92 -12.89
CA SER A 27 -3.23 -20.40 -13.23
C SER A 27 -4.19 -20.47 -12.03
N SER A 28 -3.66 -20.55 -10.81
CA SER A 28 -4.42 -20.53 -9.57
C SER A 28 -4.92 -19.15 -9.13
N ILE A 29 -4.52 -18.07 -9.83
CA ILE A 29 -4.85 -16.68 -9.52
C ILE A 29 -5.71 -16.11 -10.64
N LYS A 30 -6.86 -15.56 -10.27
CA LYS A 30 -7.70 -14.76 -11.17
C LYS A 30 -7.34 -13.28 -11.02
N VAL A 31 -6.80 -12.68 -12.08
CA VAL A 31 -6.59 -11.22 -12.12
C VAL A 31 -7.75 -10.55 -12.87
N CYS A 32 -8.42 -9.64 -12.19
CA CYS A 32 -9.46 -8.77 -12.70
C CYS A 32 -8.82 -7.39 -12.98
N TRP A 33 -8.66 -7.05 -14.25
CA TRP A 33 -8.10 -5.77 -14.67
C TRP A 33 -9.14 -4.66 -14.58
N ILE A 34 -8.76 -3.52 -13.99
CA ILE A 34 -9.60 -2.32 -13.86
C ILE A 34 -8.85 -1.17 -14.51
N ASP A 35 -9.40 -0.63 -15.60
CA ASP A 35 -8.82 0.54 -16.26
C ASP A 35 -9.18 1.82 -15.47
N ASN A 36 -8.17 2.57 -15.03
CA ASN A 36 -8.31 3.89 -14.44
C ASN A 36 -7.97 4.97 -15.49
N PRO A 37 -8.99 5.58 -16.15
CA PRO A 37 -8.75 6.66 -17.11
C PRO A 37 -8.22 7.94 -16.45
N GLU A 38 -8.37 8.08 -15.13
CA GLU A 38 -7.93 9.22 -14.35
C GLU A 38 -6.53 9.01 -13.73
N TRP A 39 -5.69 8.18 -14.33
CA TRP A 39 -4.35 7.82 -13.81
C TRP A 39 -3.41 9.00 -13.56
N ARG A 40 -3.69 10.19 -14.11
CA ARG A 40 -2.95 11.43 -13.80
C ARG A 40 -3.27 12.01 -12.43
N LYS A 41 -4.38 11.58 -11.83
CA LYS A 41 -4.77 11.91 -10.45
C LYS A 41 -4.01 11.03 -9.47
N ARG A 42 -4.07 11.38 -8.19
CA ARG A 42 -3.33 10.69 -7.14
C ARG A 42 -3.93 9.31 -6.85
N ASN A 43 -3.12 8.47 -6.20
CA ASN A 43 -3.42 7.04 -6.00
C ASN A 43 -4.70 6.75 -5.21
N GLY A 44 -5.25 7.71 -4.46
CA GLY A 44 -6.57 7.55 -3.81
C GLY A 44 -7.69 7.33 -4.84
N ILE A 45 -7.58 7.95 -6.03
CA ILE A 45 -8.52 7.73 -7.14
C ILE A 45 -8.40 6.33 -7.71
N SER A 46 -7.19 5.78 -7.83
CA SER A 46 -6.99 4.38 -8.22
C SER A 46 -7.63 3.41 -7.23
N VAL A 47 -7.55 3.70 -5.92
CA VAL A 47 -8.22 2.89 -4.89
C VAL A 47 -9.74 2.95 -5.06
N LEU A 48 -10.32 4.14 -5.28
CA LEU A 48 -11.76 4.28 -5.52
C LEU A 48 -12.26 3.54 -6.77
N ALA A 49 -11.44 3.45 -7.83
CA ALA A 49 -11.78 2.69 -9.02
C ALA A 49 -12.03 1.20 -8.73
N ALA A 50 -11.43 0.64 -7.66
CA ALA A 50 -11.65 -0.73 -7.24
C ALA A 50 -12.93 -0.93 -6.39
N ALA A 51 -13.51 0.13 -5.83
CA ALA A 51 -14.61 0.03 -4.86
C ALA A 51 -15.84 -0.76 -5.35
N PRO A 52 -16.30 -0.66 -6.63
CA PRO A 52 -17.43 -1.45 -7.12
C PRO A 52 -17.16 -2.96 -7.19
N HIS A 53 -15.91 -3.38 -7.15
CA HIS A 53 -15.49 -4.77 -7.35
C HIS A 53 -15.19 -5.52 -6.05
N VAL A 54 -15.02 -4.80 -4.94
CA VAL A 54 -14.59 -5.35 -3.66
C VAL A 54 -15.75 -5.35 -2.65
N THR A 55 -16.11 -6.53 -2.14
CA THR A 55 -17.30 -6.74 -1.30
C THR A 55 -16.97 -7.02 0.18
N GLY A 56 -15.71 -7.23 0.54
CA GLY A 56 -15.28 -7.52 1.90
C GLY A 56 -13.93 -6.89 2.22
N PRO A 57 -13.32 -7.23 3.36
CA PRO A 57 -11.95 -6.83 3.67
C PRO A 57 -10.98 -7.29 2.59
N PHE A 58 -9.95 -6.49 2.33
CA PHE A 58 -9.01 -6.74 1.24
C PHE A 58 -7.59 -6.37 1.64
N LEU A 59 -6.62 -7.06 1.02
CA LEU A 59 -5.23 -6.65 1.05
C LEU A 59 -5.00 -5.64 -0.09
N LEU A 60 -4.33 -4.54 0.22
CA LEU A 60 -3.96 -3.49 -0.73
C LEU A 60 -2.44 -3.30 -0.71
N THR A 61 -1.86 -3.14 -1.90
CA THR A 61 -0.47 -2.74 -2.08
C THR A 61 -0.29 -2.06 -3.44
N MET A 62 0.83 -1.37 -3.63
CA MET A 62 1.18 -0.71 -4.89
C MET A 62 2.07 -1.62 -5.73
N GLY A 63 2.01 -1.45 -7.04
CA GLY A 63 2.69 -2.34 -8.00
C GLY A 63 4.22 -2.18 -8.05
N ASP A 64 4.75 -1.13 -7.43
CA ASP A 64 6.16 -0.76 -7.34
C ASP A 64 6.81 -1.19 -6.01
N HIS A 65 6.07 -1.84 -5.12
CA HIS A 65 6.57 -2.29 -3.83
C HIS A 65 7.02 -3.75 -3.88
N LEU A 66 8.23 -4.00 -3.39
CA LEU A 66 8.82 -5.31 -3.15
C LEU A 66 8.80 -5.60 -1.66
N PHE A 67 8.46 -6.83 -1.28
CA PHE A 67 8.33 -7.21 0.12
C PHE A 67 8.47 -8.71 0.32
N GLU A 68 8.88 -9.10 1.53
CA GLU A 68 8.89 -10.50 1.94
C GLU A 68 7.49 -11.03 2.25
N GLN A 69 7.26 -12.31 1.97
CA GLN A 69 5.99 -13.00 2.25
C GLN A 69 5.62 -12.97 3.74
N SER A 70 6.62 -12.88 4.64
CA SER A 70 6.46 -12.76 6.09
C SER A 70 5.62 -11.55 6.48
N ILE A 71 5.70 -10.43 5.75
CA ILE A 71 4.91 -9.21 6.01
C ILE A 71 3.43 -9.46 5.73
N VAL A 72 3.11 -10.15 4.63
CA VAL A 72 1.73 -10.52 4.30
C VAL A 72 1.15 -11.46 5.37
N ASP A 73 1.92 -12.48 5.77
CA ASP A 73 1.45 -13.46 6.74
C ASP A 73 1.28 -12.84 8.14
N LEU A 74 2.15 -11.89 8.50
CA LEU A 74 2.02 -11.06 9.70
C LEU A 74 0.73 -10.21 9.65
N LEU A 75 0.52 -9.46 8.56
CA LEU A 75 -0.68 -8.65 8.38
C LEU A 75 -1.96 -9.48 8.50
N LEU A 76 -2.03 -10.63 7.82
CA LEU A 76 -3.22 -11.49 7.85
C LEU A 76 -3.47 -12.10 9.24
N ARG A 77 -2.43 -12.36 10.02
CA ARG A 77 -2.55 -12.89 11.38
C ARG A 77 -2.98 -11.83 12.39
N GLU A 78 -2.43 -10.62 12.29
CA GLU A 78 -2.58 -9.57 13.30
C GLU A 78 -3.69 -8.55 12.96
N ALA A 79 -4.24 -8.58 11.75
CA ALA A 79 -5.23 -7.60 11.32
C ALA A 79 -6.52 -7.65 12.14
N LYS A 80 -7.03 -6.46 12.49
CA LYS A 80 -8.36 -6.27 13.06
C LYS A 80 -9.36 -5.97 11.93
N PRO A 81 -10.45 -6.75 11.78
CA PRO A 81 -11.38 -6.61 10.64
C PRO A 81 -12.11 -5.26 10.55
N ASP A 82 -12.23 -4.55 11.66
CA ASP A 82 -12.94 -3.27 11.82
C ASP A 82 -12.01 -2.04 11.73
N GLN A 83 -10.70 -2.26 11.53
CA GLN A 83 -9.70 -1.20 11.45
C GLN A 83 -8.92 -1.29 10.16
N LEU A 84 -8.39 -0.16 9.69
CA LEU A 84 -7.34 -0.18 8.68
C LEU A 84 -6.03 -0.60 9.34
N ASN A 85 -5.41 -1.66 8.82
CA ASN A 85 -4.15 -2.18 9.33
C ASN A 85 -3.04 -1.85 8.33
N VAL A 86 -2.07 -1.05 8.75
CA VAL A 86 -0.92 -0.62 7.94
C VAL A 86 0.30 -1.39 8.40
N ALA A 87 1.00 -2.09 7.50
CA ALA A 87 2.33 -2.60 7.82
C ALA A 87 3.30 -1.41 7.85
N VAL A 88 4.04 -1.28 8.95
CA VAL A 88 4.94 -0.16 9.18
C VAL A 88 6.35 -0.67 9.49
N ASP A 89 7.35 0.10 9.08
CA ASP A 89 8.75 -0.17 9.38
C ASP A 89 9.29 0.84 10.38
N LYS A 90 9.74 0.37 11.55
CA LYS A 90 10.38 1.20 12.57
C LYS A 90 11.90 1.25 12.43
N LYS A 91 12.48 0.50 11.49
CA LYS A 91 13.92 0.49 11.20
C LYS A 91 14.32 1.72 10.37
N LEU A 92 14.12 2.92 10.92
CA LEU A 92 14.27 4.20 10.19
C LEU A 92 15.64 4.36 9.53
N ASP A 93 16.70 3.88 10.16
CA ASP A 93 18.08 3.97 9.64
C ASP A 93 18.33 3.07 8.42
N SER A 94 17.42 2.13 8.13
CA SER A 94 17.54 1.19 7.00
C SER A 94 16.77 1.64 5.75
N ILE A 95 16.00 2.72 5.85
CA ILE A 95 15.16 3.23 4.76
C ILE A 95 16.03 3.94 3.73
N PHE A 96 15.94 3.52 2.47
CA PHE A 96 16.81 3.98 1.39
C PHE A 96 16.66 5.49 1.13
N ASP A 97 15.42 5.98 0.99
CA ASP A 97 15.10 7.41 0.84
C ASP A 97 14.10 7.86 1.91
N LEU A 98 14.63 8.13 3.10
CA LEU A 98 13.81 8.61 4.23
C LEU A 98 13.16 9.97 3.97
N ALA A 99 13.72 10.77 3.05
CA ALA A 99 13.19 12.09 2.73
C ALA A 99 11.85 11.94 1.97
N ASP A 100 11.79 11.07 0.96
CA ASP A 100 10.58 10.84 0.17
C ASP A 100 9.58 9.85 0.82
N ALA A 101 10.02 9.07 1.81
CA ALA A 101 9.21 8.08 2.50
C ALA A 101 7.92 8.64 3.11
N MET A 102 6.86 7.83 3.10
CA MET A 102 5.59 8.11 3.76
C MET A 102 5.71 7.88 5.27
N LYS A 103 5.90 8.96 6.03
CA LYS A 103 6.18 8.91 7.47
C LYS A 103 4.90 8.68 8.27
N VAL A 104 5.01 7.91 9.34
CA VAL A 104 3.91 7.54 10.25
C VAL A 104 4.28 7.89 11.68
N GLN A 105 3.37 8.55 12.39
CA GLN A 105 3.44 8.72 13.83
C GLN A 105 2.48 7.74 14.51
N MET A 106 3.03 6.91 15.38
CA MET A 106 2.30 5.94 16.17
C MET A 106 2.25 6.31 17.65
N ARG A 107 1.16 5.94 18.33
CA ARG A 107 1.03 5.88 19.79
C ARG A 107 0.57 4.47 20.17
N GLY A 108 1.48 3.66 20.72
CA GLY A 108 1.22 2.22 20.86
C GLY A 108 1.13 1.57 19.48
N ASP A 109 0.03 0.87 19.22
CA ASP A 109 -0.29 0.31 17.89
C ASP A 109 -1.17 1.23 17.03
N GLN A 110 -1.61 2.38 17.56
CA GLN A 110 -2.48 3.31 16.83
C GLN A 110 -1.65 4.25 15.95
N VAL A 111 -2.06 4.42 14.69
CA VAL A 111 -1.54 5.47 13.81
C VAL A 111 -2.31 6.76 14.10
N VAL A 112 -1.58 7.81 14.50
CA VAL A 112 -2.18 9.11 14.85
C VAL A 112 -1.91 10.19 13.80
N ALA A 113 -0.86 10.01 12.97
CA ALA A 113 -0.58 10.87 11.84
C ALA A 113 0.17 10.12 10.74
N ILE A 114 -0.02 10.54 9.50
CA ILE A 114 0.67 10.01 8.32
C ILE A 114 0.89 11.15 7.31
N GLY A 115 2.05 11.18 6.65
CA GLY A 115 2.36 12.13 5.59
C GLY A 115 3.86 12.20 5.25
N LYS A 116 4.19 12.69 4.05
CA LYS A 116 5.59 12.88 3.62
C LYS A 116 6.31 13.97 4.44
N ASP A 117 5.62 15.06 4.76
CA ASP A 117 6.19 16.23 5.47
C ASP A 117 5.95 16.21 7.00
N LEU A 118 5.87 15.02 7.60
CA LEU A 118 5.55 14.87 9.01
C LEU A 118 6.79 15.12 9.89
N PRO A 119 6.81 16.15 10.76
CA PRO A 119 8.01 16.50 11.54
C PRO A 119 8.31 15.51 12.67
N ASN A 120 7.28 14.89 13.25
CA ASN A 120 7.42 13.90 14.32
C ASN A 120 6.85 12.57 13.83
N TYR A 121 7.72 11.57 13.66
CA TYR A 121 7.36 10.24 13.20
C TYR A 121 8.23 9.20 13.90
N ASN A 122 7.76 7.96 13.93
CA ASN A 122 8.48 6.84 14.54
C ASN A 122 8.33 5.53 13.75
N ALA A 123 7.75 5.59 12.56
CA ALA A 123 7.69 4.50 11.60
C ALA A 123 7.50 5.03 10.17
N ILE A 124 7.70 4.17 9.18
CA ILE A 124 7.42 4.41 7.76
C ILE A 124 6.32 3.46 7.29
N ASP A 125 5.39 3.95 6.47
CA ASP A 125 4.41 3.13 5.77
C ASP A 125 5.10 2.29 4.70
N THR A 126 4.91 0.97 4.76
CA THR A 126 5.53 -0.01 3.84
C THR A 126 4.73 -0.24 2.57
N GLY A 127 3.62 0.47 2.41
CA GLY A 127 2.74 0.33 1.27
C GLY A 127 1.94 -0.97 1.25
N MET A 128 1.78 -1.63 2.39
CA MET A 128 0.98 -2.84 2.54
C MET A 128 -0.10 -2.65 3.60
N PHE A 129 -1.33 -2.97 3.22
CA PHE A 129 -2.51 -2.71 4.05
C PHE A 129 -3.45 -3.91 4.07
N VAL A 130 -4.10 -4.12 5.21
CA VAL A 130 -5.36 -4.88 5.28
C VAL A 130 -6.47 -3.89 5.61
N CYS A 131 -7.34 -3.68 4.63
CA CYS A 131 -8.37 -2.65 4.64
C CYS A 131 -9.75 -3.25 4.93
N PRO A 132 -10.55 -2.65 5.83
CA PRO A 132 -11.97 -2.92 5.89
C PRO A 132 -12.64 -2.33 4.64
N ARG A 133 -13.79 -2.88 4.23
CA ARG A 133 -14.53 -2.34 3.08
C ARG A 133 -14.90 -0.86 3.27
N ASP A 134 -15.16 -0.45 4.50
CA ASP A 134 -15.52 0.93 4.83
C ASP A 134 -14.38 1.93 4.55
N PHE A 135 -13.15 1.47 4.34
CA PHE A 135 -12.03 2.35 3.97
C PHE A 135 -12.31 3.19 2.71
N PHE A 136 -13.12 2.68 1.76
CA PHE A 136 -13.52 3.48 0.60
C PHE A 136 -14.31 4.74 0.96
N SER A 137 -15.13 4.72 2.03
CA SER A 137 -15.88 5.90 2.48
C SER A 137 -14.95 6.99 3.01
N TYR A 138 -13.85 6.60 3.65
CA TYR A 138 -12.79 7.51 4.11
C TYR A 138 -12.01 8.13 2.96
N ILE A 139 -11.75 7.37 1.88
CA ILE A 139 -11.10 7.91 0.67
C ILE A 139 -12.04 8.91 -0.03
N GLU A 140 -13.35 8.64 -0.11
CA GLU A 140 -14.34 9.60 -0.63
C GLU A 140 -14.47 10.85 0.25
N ARG A 141 -14.42 10.70 1.58
CA ARG A 141 -14.37 11.83 2.53
C ARG A 141 -13.14 12.70 2.28
N ALA A 142 -11.97 12.09 2.10
CA ALA A 142 -10.73 12.78 1.79
C ALA A 142 -10.81 13.53 0.44
N LYS A 143 -11.31 12.87 -0.61
CA LYS A 143 -11.57 13.49 -1.92
C LYS A 143 -12.51 14.68 -1.82
N SER A 144 -13.60 14.54 -1.07
CA SER A 144 -14.58 15.61 -0.86
C SER A 144 -13.96 16.84 -0.17
N ARG A 145 -13.09 16.62 0.82
CA ARG A 145 -12.34 17.69 1.50
C ARG A 145 -11.38 18.44 0.56
N SER A 146 -10.90 17.77 -0.48
CA SER A 146 -10.00 18.31 -1.51
C SER A 146 -10.74 18.86 -2.74
N GLY A 147 -11.98 19.34 -2.57
CA GLY A 147 -12.79 19.90 -3.66
C GLY A 147 -13.42 18.86 -4.59
N GLY A 148 -13.44 17.59 -4.18
CA GLY A 148 -14.18 16.51 -4.85
C GLY A 148 -13.51 15.91 -6.08
N SER A 149 -12.29 16.33 -6.42
CA SER A 149 -11.65 15.92 -7.68
C SER A 149 -10.51 14.92 -7.53
N ASP A 150 -9.72 15.00 -6.45
CA ASP A 150 -8.48 14.24 -6.26
C ASP A 150 -8.18 13.97 -4.76
N CYS A 151 -7.46 12.89 -4.46
CA CYS A 151 -6.93 12.60 -3.13
C CYS A 151 -5.84 11.52 -3.19
N THR A 152 -4.96 11.49 -2.19
CA THR A 152 -4.02 10.38 -1.99
C THR A 152 -4.65 9.28 -1.13
N LEU A 153 -4.09 8.08 -1.21
CA LEU A 153 -4.33 7.00 -0.26
C LEU A 153 -4.07 7.48 1.17
N ALA A 154 -2.94 8.17 1.41
CA ALA A 154 -2.58 8.72 2.71
C ALA A 154 -3.61 9.72 3.26
N ASP A 155 -4.33 10.45 2.41
CA ASP A 155 -5.42 11.33 2.85
C ASP A 155 -6.61 10.53 3.40
N GLY A 156 -6.95 9.39 2.79
CA GLY A 156 -7.95 8.48 3.33
C GLY A 156 -7.49 7.79 4.62
N VAL A 157 -6.22 7.36 4.69
CA VAL A 157 -5.62 6.84 5.94
C VAL A 157 -5.73 7.89 7.04
N ARG A 158 -5.38 9.14 6.76
CA ARG A 158 -5.49 10.25 7.72
C ARG A 158 -6.93 10.49 8.16
N ALA A 159 -7.87 10.50 7.22
CA ALA A 159 -9.29 10.65 7.54
C ALA A 159 -9.82 9.52 8.45
N MET A 160 -9.31 8.30 8.29
CA MET A 160 -9.67 7.16 9.15
C MET A 160 -8.93 7.18 10.50
N ALA A 161 -7.72 7.72 10.53
CA ALA A 161 -6.93 7.90 11.76
C ALA A 161 -7.54 8.97 12.67
N GLU A 162 -8.19 10.00 12.12
CA GLU A 162 -8.98 10.99 12.88
C GLU A 162 -10.06 10.33 13.76
N ASP A 163 -10.63 9.22 13.28
CA ASP A 163 -11.66 8.45 13.99
C ASP A 163 -11.04 7.34 14.87
N GLY A 164 -9.71 7.26 14.94
CA GLY A 164 -8.97 6.29 15.76
C GLY A 164 -8.96 4.86 15.22
N LEU A 165 -9.36 4.65 13.96
CA LEU A 165 -9.58 3.33 13.35
C LEU A 165 -8.41 2.84 12.48
N VAL A 166 -7.20 3.38 12.70
CA VAL A 166 -5.99 2.96 11.98
C VAL A 166 -4.97 2.40 12.94
N ARG A 167 -4.52 1.19 12.64
CA ARG A 167 -3.53 0.43 13.39
C ARG A 167 -2.27 0.21 12.56
N GLY A 168 -1.11 0.44 13.16
CA GLY A 168 0.18 0.08 12.59
C GLY A 168 0.63 -1.29 13.11
N ILE A 169 1.13 -2.13 12.20
CA ILE A 169 1.71 -3.45 12.49
C ILE A 169 3.18 -3.39 12.10
N ASP A 170 4.04 -3.45 13.10
CA ASP A 170 5.49 -3.39 12.92
C ASP A 170 6.01 -4.65 12.22
N ILE A 171 6.68 -4.49 11.09
CA ILE A 171 7.18 -5.61 10.28
C ILE A 171 8.41 -6.31 10.90
N GLY A 172 8.97 -5.77 11.99
CA GLY A 172 10.15 -6.33 12.63
C GLY A 172 11.34 -6.33 11.68
N ASP A 173 12.03 -7.46 11.54
CA ASP A 173 13.22 -7.59 10.69
C ASP A 173 12.93 -7.86 9.22
N ALA A 174 11.65 -8.00 8.83
CA ALA A 174 11.29 -8.28 7.45
C ALA A 174 11.71 -7.15 6.50
N TRP A 175 12.03 -7.53 5.27
CA TRP A 175 12.48 -6.60 4.24
C TRP A 175 11.36 -6.16 3.29
N TRP A 176 11.40 -4.88 2.92
CA TRP A 176 10.57 -4.27 1.89
C TRP A 176 11.32 -3.10 1.23
N GLN A 177 10.86 -2.68 0.06
CA GLN A 177 11.31 -1.45 -0.62
C GLN A 177 10.32 -1.05 -1.72
N ASP A 178 10.09 0.24 -1.89
CA ASP A 178 9.53 0.82 -3.10
C ASP A 178 10.59 0.99 -4.20
N VAL A 179 10.13 1.22 -5.44
CA VAL A 179 10.99 1.38 -6.62
C VAL A 179 10.53 2.58 -7.45
N ASP A 180 10.82 3.79 -6.96
CA ASP A 180 10.46 5.05 -7.64
C ASP A 180 11.55 5.56 -8.59
N THR A 181 12.80 5.16 -8.38
CA THR A 181 13.96 5.68 -9.13
C THR A 181 14.85 4.56 -9.68
N PRO A 182 15.62 4.83 -10.76
CA PRO A 182 16.60 3.86 -11.26
C PRO A 182 17.65 3.44 -10.21
N GLN A 183 17.97 4.32 -9.25
CA GLN A 183 18.85 4.06 -8.13
C GLN A 183 18.23 3.01 -7.18
N MET A 184 16.96 3.21 -6.82
CA MET A 184 16.21 2.27 -5.97
C MET A 184 16.03 0.91 -6.65
N LEU A 185 15.82 0.88 -7.98
CA LEU A 185 15.76 -0.36 -8.74
C LEU A 185 17.07 -1.15 -8.63
N ARG A 186 18.22 -0.50 -8.84
CA ARG A 186 19.53 -1.17 -8.71
C ARG A 186 19.75 -1.72 -7.29
N ALA A 187 19.41 -0.92 -6.27
CA ALA A 187 19.52 -1.35 -4.88
C ALA A 187 18.62 -2.56 -4.57
N ALA A 188 17.39 -2.54 -5.07
CA ALA A 188 16.45 -3.66 -4.93
C ALA A 188 16.98 -4.94 -5.61
N GLU A 189 17.49 -4.84 -6.84
CA GLU A 189 18.08 -5.98 -7.55
C GLU A 189 19.29 -6.57 -6.79
N GLU A 190 20.17 -5.72 -6.26
CA GLU A 190 21.31 -6.17 -5.45
C GLU A 190 20.84 -6.90 -4.20
N LYS A 191 19.84 -6.35 -3.51
CA LYS A 191 19.26 -6.96 -2.31
C LYS A 191 18.61 -8.31 -2.60
N LEU A 192 17.81 -8.40 -3.68
CA LEU A 192 17.17 -9.64 -4.11
C LEU A 192 18.20 -10.73 -4.47
N ARG A 193 19.34 -10.38 -5.07
CA ARG A 193 20.43 -11.32 -5.35
C ARG A 193 21.07 -11.87 -4.07
N VAL A 194 21.12 -11.07 -3.00
CA VAL A 194 21.62 -11.52 -1.69
C VAL A 194 20.61 -12.44 -1.01
N LEU A 195 19.32 -12.06 -1.01
CA LEU A 195 18.26 -12.86 -0.42
C LEU A 195 18.09 -14.22 -1.12
N ALA A 196 18.25 -14.28 -2.44
CA ALA A 196 18.15 -15.54 -3.19
C ALA A 196 19.31 -16.53 -2.94
N LYS A 197 20.39 -16.10 -2.28
CA LYS A 197 21.55 -16.95 -1.93
C LYS A 197 21.47 -17.54 -0.52
N ASN A 198 20.59 -17.01 0.31
CA ASN A 198 20.37 -17.44 1.69
C ASN A 198 19.15 -18.37 1.77
#